data_AF-A0A101X7I1-F1
#
_entry.id   AF-A0A101X7I1-F1
#
_cell.length_a   1.000
_cell.length_b   1.000
_cell.length_c   1.000
_cell.angle_alpha   90.00
_cell.angle_beta   90.00
_cell.angle_gamma   90.00
#
_symmetry.space_group_name_H-M   'P 1'
#
loop_
_entity.id
_entity.type
_entity.pdbx_description
1 polymer ?
#
loop_
_entity_poly.entity_id
_entity_poly.type
_entity_poly.pdbx_seq_one_letter_code
_entity_poly.pdbx_strand_id
1 'polypeptide(L)'
;MGSGVRFEDYAAELLSRLGFRVIDRRVKVMSNGVEVGEVDLIAEDECGNRYSVEVKAGKVDVSGVRQAYTNAKLINARPLVLARGFSNDSSRALAEELGVRVIELEEAVVLKPDELRAAVESAIYDLIDELANALVALMSMRNADDALEAIAQCGDWGCVCGRLGLSGDECGRWISGLRGELGLKASSLRTLRAIVKLYMLIKGLHGANA
;
A
#
# COMPACT_ATOMS: atom_id res chain seq x y z
N MET A 1 7.83 11.42 17.05
CA MET A 1 8.92 11.44 16.05
C MET A 1 8.31 11.89 14.73
N GLY A 2 8.79 13.00 14.16
CA GLY A 2 8.18 13.63 12.99
C GLY A 2 8.29 12.75 11.73
N SER A 3 7.38 12.96 10.78
CA SER A 3 7.33 12.25 9.48
C SER A 3 8.62 12.38 8.66
N GLY A 4 9.39 13.47 8.83
CA GLY A 4 10.67 13.68 8.14
C GLY A 4 11.77 12.69 8.53
N VAL A 5 11.90 12.38 9.83
CA VAL A 5 12.92 11.45 10.34
C VAL A 5 12.76 10.04 9.72
N ARG A 6 11.51 9.59 9.59
CA ARG A 6 11.20 8.27 9.00
C ARG A 6 11.55 8.19 7.52
N PHE A 7 11.53 9.32 6.82
CA PHE A 7 11.77 9.38 5.39
C PHE A 7 13.27 9.42 5.05
N GLU A 8 14.08 10.07 5.89
CA GLU A 8 15.54 9.99 5.83
C GLU A 8 16.05 8.55 6.07
N ASP A 9 15.41 7.79 6.97
CA ASP A 9 15.75 6.38 7.21
C ASP A 9 15.49 5.51 5.97
N TYR A 10 14.34 5.71 5.31
CA TYR A 10 14.02 5.06 4.04
C TYR A 10 15.03 5.41 2.94
N ALA A 11 15.38 6.69 2.84
CA ALA A 11 16.37 7.19 1.87
C ALA A 11 17.73 6.52 2.06
N ALA A 12 18.19 6.37 3.30
CA ALA A 12 19.46 5.71 3.62
C ALA A 12 19.46 4.22 3.23
N GLU A 13 18.37 3.50 3.51
CA GLU A 13 18.22 2.09 3.11
C GLU A 13 18.22 1.94 1.59
N LEU A 14 17.46 2.77 0.90
CA LEU A 14 17.41 2.77 -0.56
C LEU A 14 18.80 3.02 -1.17
N LEU A 15 19.51 4.04 -0.71
CA LEU A 15 20.86 4.34 -1.21
C LEU A 15 21.78 3.12 -1.04
N SER A 16 21.64 2.41 0.07
CA SER A 16 22.36 1.15 0.32
C SER A 16 22.03 0.08 -0.72
N ARG A 17 20.75 -0.06 -1.11
CA ARG A 17 20.33 -0.99 -2.18
C ARG A 17 20.83 -0.56 -3.57
N LEU A 18 21.05 0.73 -3.78
CA LEU A 18 21.59 1.31 -5.02
C LEU A 18 23.13 1.28 -5.07
N GLY A 19 23.79 0.59 -4.13
CA GLY A 19 25.25 0.43 -4.11
C GLY A 19 26.01 1.57 -3.43
N PHE A 20 25.31 2.49 -2.75
CA PHE A 20 25.97 3.51 -1.95
C PHE A 20 26.20 3.05 -0.51
N ARG A 21 27.30 3.45 0.10
CA ARG A 21 27.56 3.30 1.53
C ARG A 21 27.24 4.61 2.25
N VAL A 22 26.25 4.59 3.14
CA VAL A 22 25.92 5.77 3.97
C VAL A 22 26.98 5.93 5.06
N ILE A 23 27.67 7.08 5.05
CA ILE A 23 28.80 7.41 5.91
C ILE A 23 28.35 8.13 7.18
N ASP A 24 27.46 9.11 7.02
CA ASP A 24 27.02 9.98 8.10
C ASP A 24 25.63 10.53 7.82
N ARG A 25 24.97 11.08 8.84
CA ARG A 25 23.61 11.61 8.76
C ARG A 25 23.54 12.97 9.46
N ARG A 26 22.75 13.89 8.94
CA ARG A 26 22.50 15.22 9.53
C ARG A 26 23.77 16.00 9.82
N VAL A 27 24.61 16.10 8.78
CA VAL A 27 25.92 16.73 8.88
C VAL A 27 25.77 18.24 8.77
N LYS A 28 26.18 18.95 9.82
CA LYS A 28 26.24 20.40 9.82
C LYS A 28 27.30 20.90 8.84
N VAL A 29 26.92 21.82 7.99
CA VAL A 29 27.80 22.49 7.04
C VAL A 29 28.34 23.75 7.70
N MET A 30 29.66 23.83 7.84
CA MET A 30 30.36 24.92 8.52
C MET A 30 31.14 25.79 7.53
N SER A 31 31.08 27.11 7.69
CA SER A 31 31.91 28.08 6.96
C SER A 31 32.50 29.08 7.95
N ASN A 32 33.83 29.17 8.03
CA ASN A 32 34.55 30.03 8.99
C ASN A 32 34.07 29.87 10.45
N GLY A 33 33.73 28.65 10.86
CA GLY A 33 33.25 28.35 12.22
C GLY A 33 31.77 28.65 12.48
N VAL A 34 31.02 29.11 11.47
CA VAL A 34 29.58 29.35 11.55
C VAL A 34 28.82 28.26 10.80
N GLU A 35 27.73 27.76 11.40
CA GLU A 35 26.80 26.82 10.75
C GLU A 35 26.01 27.55 9.68
N VAL A 36 26.14 27.10 8.43
CA VAL A 36 25.51 27.74 7.25
C VAL A 36 24.53 26.82 6.53
N GLY A 37 24.41 25.56 6.97
CA GLY A 37 23.48 24.59 6.40
C GLY A 37 23.58 23.22 7.07
N GLU A 38 22.79 22.28 6.57
CA GLU A 38 22.77 20.88 6.99
C GLU A 38 22.65 20.00 5.75
N VAL A 39 23.26 18.82 5.79
CA VAL A 39 23.12 17.77 4.79
C VAL A 39 22.47 16.55 5.43
N ASP A 40 21.38 16.05 4.83
CA ASP A 40 20.61 14.94 5.38
C ASP A 40 21.46 13.67 5.49
N LEU A 41 22.19 13.31 4.43
CA LEU A 41 23.06 12.13 4.41
C LEU A 41 24.38 12.41 3.68
N ILE A 42 25.46 11.79 4.15
CA ILE A 42 26.68 11.62 3.40
C ILE A 42 26.73 10.18 2.91
N ALA A 43 26.92 10.00 1.61
CA ALA A 43 27.00 8.67 0.99
C ALA A 43 28.24 8.55 0.10
N GLU A 44 28.72 7.34 -0.11
CA GLU A 44 29.86 7.04 -0.98
C GLU A 44 29.45 5.96 -1.99
N ASP A 45 29.75 6.13 -3.27
CA ASP A 45 29.52 5.08 -4.27
C ASP A 45 30.64 4.01 -4.27
N GLU A 46 30.48 2.95 -5.06
CA GLU A 46 31.47 1.86 -5.17
C GLU A 46 32.85 2.34 -5.68
N CYS A 47 32.91 3.49 -6.34
CA CYS A 47 34.14 4.11 -6.84
C CYS A 47 34.82 5.02 -5.80
N GLY A 48 34.25 5.15 -4.60
CA GLY A 48 34.76 6.03 -3.55
C GLY A 48 34.37 7.50 -3.71
N ASN A 49 33.44 7.84 -4.61
CA ASN A 49 32.99 9.21 -4.77
C ASN A 49 32.04 9.59 -3.62
N ARG A 50 32.35 10.69 -2.92
CA ARG A 50 31.54 11.19 -1.82
C ARG A 50 30.41 12.09 -2.31
N TYR A 51 29.20 11.83 -1.84
CA TYR A 51 27.98 12.56 -2.14
C TYR A 51 27.40 13.23 -0.90
N SER A 52 26.93 14.46 -1.09
CA SER A 52 26.06 15.20 -0.17
C SER A 52 24.63 14.97 -0.63
N VAL A 53 23.84 14.25 0.15
CA VAL A 53 22.48 13.86 -0.22
C VAL A 53 21.46 14.73 0.50
N GLU A 54 20.60 15.39 -0.27
CA GLU A 54 19.39 16.07 0.20
C GLU A 54 18.17 15.18 -0.10
N VAL A 55 17.29 15.00 0.88
CA VAL A 55 16.13 14.12 0.82
C VAL A 55 14.85 14.96 0.78
N LYS A 56 14.05 14.81 -0.27
CA LYS A 56 12.75 15.48 -0.43
C LYS A 56 11.62 14.47 -0.56
N ALA A 57 10.61 14.60 0.30
CA ALA A 57 9.42 13.74 0.28
C ALA A 57 8.56 13.93 -0.98
N GLY A 58 8.64 15.09 -1.61
CA GLY A 58 7.93 15.45 -2.83
C GLY A 58 8.88 15.75 -3.99
N LYS A 59 8.41 16.56 -4.92
CA LYS A 59 9.20 17.04 -6.05
C LYS A 59 10.23 18.07 -5.59
N VAL A 60 11.42 18.05 -6.19
CA VAL A 60 12.45 19.07 -5.94
C VAL A 60 12.18 20.31 -6.79
N ASP A 61 12.25 21.48 -6.18
CA ASP A 61 12.12 22.77 -6.84
C ASP A 61 13.48 23.46 -7.02
N VAL A 62 13.47 24.64 -7.65
CA VAL A 62 14.68 25.44 -7.87
C VAL A 62 15.42 25.75 -6.56
N SER A 63 14.69 26.00 -5.46
CA SER A 63 15.30 26.29 -4.17
C SER A 63 16.03 25.07 -3.61
N GLY A 64 15.40 23.89 -3.68
CA GLY A 64 15.99 22.62 -3.26
C GLY A 64 17.24 22.25 -4.07
N VAL A 65 17.24 22.47 -5.40
CA VAL A 65 18.43 22.24 -6.24
C VAL A 65 19.61 23.13 -5.82
N ARG A 66 19.35 24.42 -5.59
CA ARG A 66 20.39 25.36 -5.12
C ARG A 66 20.95 24.98 -3.76
N GLN A 67 20.08 24.57 -2.84
CA GLN A 67 20.48 24.10 -1.50
C GLN A 67 21.40 22.89 -1.62
N ALA A 68 20.99 21.87 -2.36
CA ALA A 68 21.77 20.65 -2.55
C ALA A 68 23.16 20.95 -3.15
N TYR A 69 23.22 21.77 -4.21
CA TYR A 69 24.48 22.19 -4.81
C TYR A 69 25.38 22.96 -3.83
N THR A 70 24.82 23.96 -3.15
CA THR A 70 25.59 24.84 -2.27
C THR A 70 26.17 24.08 -1.08
N ASN A 71 25.36 23.23 -0.43
CA ASN A 71 25.80 22.43 0.70
C ASN A 71 26.89 21.43 0.28
N ALA A 72 26.70 20.75 -0.84
CA ALA A 72 27.69 19.81 -1.38
C ALA A 72 29.04 20.49 -1.65
N LYS A 73 29.02 21.69 -2.25
CA LYS A 73 30.22 22.46 -2.55
C LYS A 73 30.98 22.87 -1.29
N LEU A 74 30.28 23.28 -0.24
CA LEU A 74 30.90 23.71 1.02
C LEU A 74 31.63 22.57 1.74
N ILE A 75 31.23 21.31 1.52
CA ILE A 75 31.87 20.14 2.12
C ILE A 75 32.72 19.31 1.14
N ASN A 76 33.00 19.85 -0.06
CA ASN A 76 33.74 19.16 -1.13
C ASN A 76 33.18 17.78 -1.49
N ALA A 77 31.85 17.68 -1.60
CA ALA A 77 31.15 16.47 -2.03
C ALA A 77 30.36 16.72 -3.33
N ARG A 78 29.97 15.65 -4.01
CA ARG A 78 29.08 15.72 -5.18
C ARG A 78 27.62 15.90 -4.73
N PRO A 79 26.85 16.82 -5.32
CA PRO A 79 25.45 17.00 -4.95
C PRO A 79 24.58 15.84 -5.46
N LEU A 80 23.77 15.28 -4.55
CA LEU A 80 22.75 14.28 -4.83
C LEU A 80 21.43 14.72 -4.20
N VAL A 81 20.33 14.60 -4.92
CA VAL A 81 18.99 14.79 -4.38
C VAL A 81 18.21 13.49 -4.54
N LEU A 82 17.52 13.08 -3.49
CA LEU A 82 16.55 12.00 -3.53
C LEU A 82 15.13 12.59 -3.43
N ALA A 83 14.35 12.56 -4.51
CA ALA A 83 13.05 13.25 -4.60
C ALA A 83 12.06 12.50 -5.50
N ARG A 84 10.76 12.85 -5.50
CA ARG A 84 9.78 12.31 -6.47
C ARG A 84 9.85 12.98 -7.85
N GLY A 85 11.06 13.28 -8.31
CA GLY A 85 11.32 14.04 -9.53
C GLY A 85 11.28 15.56 -9.34
N PHE A 86 11.21 16.27 -10.47
CA PHE A 86 11.30 17.73 -10.55
C PHE A 86 9.93 18.42 -10.45
N SER A 87 9.88 19.61 -9.85
CA SER A 87 8.63 20.38 -9.73
C SER A 87 8.22 21.06 -11.03
N ASN A 88 9.20 21.43 -11.87
CA ASN A 88 9.04 22.05 -13.19
C ASN A 88 10.35 21.98 -14.01
N ASP A 89 10.29 22.38 -15.28
CA ASP A 89 11.45 22.37 -16.18
C ASP A 89 12.58 23.28 -15.70
N SER A 90 12.27 24.38 -15.01
CA SER A 90 13.28 25.27 -14.44
C SER A 90 14.14 24.56 -13.38
N SER A 91 13.54 23.73 -12.54
CA SER A 91 14.27 22.92 -11.56
C SER A 91 15.14 21.84 -12.21
N ARG A 92 14.67 21.25 -13.32
CA ARG A 92 15.41 20.26 -14.10
C ARG A 92 16.63 20.89 -14.79
N ALA A 93 16.41 21.95 -15.56
CA ALA A 93 17.48 22.65 -16.28
C ALA A 93 18.56 23.16 -15.33
N LEU A 94 18.17 23.66 -14.14
CA LEU A 94 19.13 24.09 -13.14
C LEU A 94 19.93 22.93 -12.55
N ALA A 95 19.31 21.76 -12.32
CA ALA A 95 20.04 20.61 -11.79
C ALA A 95 21.08 20.10 -12.78
N GLU A 96 20.74 20.08 -14.08
CA GLU A 96 21.67 19.72 -15.16
C GLU A 96 22.85 20.70 -15.24
N GLU A 97 22.57 22.01 -15.25
CA GLU A 97 23.58 23.06 -15.30
C GLU A 97 24.54 23.01 -14.09
N LEU A 98 24.01 22.74 -12.90
CA LEU A 98 24.80 22.67 -11.66
C LEU A 98 25.44 21.31 -11.40
N GLY A 99 25.18 20.30 -12.24
CA GLY A 99 25.64 18.93 -12.02
C GLY A 99 25.06 18.26 -10.78
N VAL A 100 23.84 18.65 -10.38
CA VAL A 100 23.09 18.03 -9.27
C VAL A 100 22.45 16.74 -9.76
N ARG A 101 22.95 15.60 -9.27
CA ARG A 101 22.35 14.31 -9.58
C ARG A 101 21.03 14.18 -8.81
N VAL A 102 19.95 13.84 -9.50
CA VAL A 102 18.66 13.55 -8.85
C VAL A 102 18.36 12.07 -9.05
N ILE A 103 18.17 11.33 -7.95
CA ILE A 103 17.59 9.99 -7.95
C ILE A 103 16.10 10.16 -7.70
N GLU A 104 15.29 9.77 -8.67
CA GLU A 104 13.84 9.86 -8.53
C GLU A 104 13.34 8.67 -7.69
N LEU A 105 12.58 8.94 -6.64
CA LEU A 105 12.06 7.95 -5.70
C LEU A 105 11.08 6.96 -6.32
N GLU A 106 10.60 7.26 -7.52
CA GLU A 106 9.85 6.30 -8.33
C GLU A 106 10.74 5.10 -8.72
N GLU A 107 12.07 5.26 -8.69
CA GLU A 107 13.08 4.24 -8.99
C GLU A 107 13.58 3.49 -7.74
N ALA A 108 12.93 3.73 -6.60
CA ALA A 108 13.37 3.34 -5.29
C ALA A 108 12.23 2.68 -4.52
N VAL A 109 12.14 1.36 -4.61
CA VAL A 109 11.12 0.45 -4.01
C VAL A 109 9.79 1.11 -3.61
N VAL A 110 9.17 1.70 -4.63
CA VAL A 110 7.75 1.54 -4.90
C VAL A 110 7.50 0.04 -5.02
N LEU A 111 6.42 -0.53 -4.45
CA LEU A 111 5.96 -1.85 -4.91
C LEU A 111 6.00 -1.80 -6.43
N LYS A 112 6.73 -2.68 -7.11
CA LYS A 112 6.74 -2.62 -8.58
C LYS A 112 5.27 -2.62 -9.04
N PRO A 113 4.90 -1.90 -10.11
CA PRO A 113 3.54 -1.99 -10.64
C PRO A 113 3.08 -3.46 -10.80
N ASP A 114 4.00 -4.37 -11.09
CA ASP A 114 3.80 -5.82 -11.11
C ASP A 114 3.54 -6.45 -9.74
N GLU A 115 4.20 -6.00 -8.67
CA GLU A 115 3.94 -6.46 -7.29
C GLU A 115 2.60 -5.93 -6.77
N LEU A 116 2.26 -4.69 -7.12
CA LEU A 116 0.94 -4.12 -6.85
C LEU A 116 -0.14 -4.88 -7.65
N ARG A 117 0.09 -5.12 -8.94
CA ARG A 117 -0.81 -5.91 -9.80
C ARG A 117 -0.98 -7.32 -9.26
N ALA A 118 0.11 -7.99 -8.89
CA ALA A 118 0.06 -9.34 -8.32
C ALA A 118 -0.72 -9.36 -7.00
N ALA A 119 -0.55 -8.36 -6.13
CA ALA A 119 -1.31 -8.25 -4.90
C ALA A 119 -2.82 -8.01 -5.17
N VAL A 120 -3.14 -7.15 -6.15
CA VAL A 120 -4.53 -6.87 -6.55
C VAL A 120 -5.17 -8.09 -7.22
N GLU A 121 -4.49 -8.75 -8.14
CA GLU A 121 -4.95 -9.97 -8.80
C GLU A 121 -5.16 -11.09 -7.79
N SER A 122 -4.19 -11.31 -6.88
CA SER A 122 -4.33 -12.30 -5.80
C SER A 122 -5.58 -12.01 -4.97
N ALA A 123 -5.78 -10.76 -4.54
CA ALA A 123 -6.95 -10.39 -3.75
C ALA A 123 -8.28 -10.60 -4.51
N ILE A 124 -8.29 -10.37 -5.83
CA ILE A 124 -9.46 -10.62 -6.67
C ILE A 124 -9.70 -12.13 -6.83
N TYR A 125 -8.66 -12.92 -7.12
CA TYR A 125 -8.77 -14.37 -7.24
C TYR A 125 -9.23 -15.00 -5.93
N ASP A 126 -8.66 -14.58 -4.79
CA ASP A 126 -9.08 -15.03 -3.47
C ASP A 126 -10.56 -14.73 -3.21
N LEU A 127 -11.03 -13.54 -3.62
CA LEU A 127 -12.45 -13.17 -3.51
C LEU A 127 -13.33 -14.04 -4.43
N ILE A 128 -12.92 -14.28 -5.67
CA ILE A 128 -13.66 -15.13 -6.61
C ILE A 128 -13.73 -16.57 -6.08
N ASP A 129 -12.62 -17.11 -5.58
CA ASP A 129 -12.56 -18.46 -5.01
C ASP A 129 -13.44 -18.56 -3.76
N GLU A 130 -13.42 -17.56 -2.86
CA GLU A 130 -14.32 -17.52 -1.71
C GLU A 130 -15.80 -17.51 -2.13
N LEU A 131 -16.15 -16.71 -3.16
CA LEU A 131 -17.51 -16.67 -3.70
C LEU A 131 -17.92 -17.99 -4.37
N ALA A 132 -17.06 -18.58 -5.19
CA ALA A 132 -17.31 -19.83 -5.89
C ALA A 132 -17.50 -20.99 -4.90
N ASN A 133 -16.62 -21.09 -3.90
CA ASN A 133 -16.72 -22.10 -2.85
C ASN A 133 -18.02 -21.95 -2.06
N ALA A 134 -18.41 -20.71 -1.70
CA ALA A 134 -19.66 -20.46 -1.01
C ALA A 134 -20.89 -20.84 -1.86
N LEU A 135 -20.89 -20.55 -3.17
CA LEU A 135 -21.96 -20.95 -4.08
C LEU A 135 -22.08 -22.48 -4.23
N VAL A 136 -20.95 -23.18 -4.34
CA VAL A 136 -20.91 -24.66 -4.39
C VAL A 136 -21.43 -25.27 -3.10
N ALA A 137 -21.03 -24.73 -1.96
CA ALA A 137 -21.55 -25.13 -0.66
C ALA A 137 -23.07 -24.95 -0.60
N LEU A 138 -23.58 -23.78 -1.01
CA LEU A 138 -25.03 -23.50 -1.07
C LEU A 138 -25.81 -24.45 -1.98
N MET A 139 -25.27 -24.82 -3.15
CA MET A 139 -25.89 -25.81 -4.05
C MET A 139 -25.97 -27.20 -3.42
N SER A 140 -25.06 -27.52 -2.49
CA SER A 140 -24.99 -28.81 -1.81
C SER A 140 -25.84 -28.86 -0.54
N MET A 141 -26.23 -27.71 0.00
CA MET A 141 -27.08 -27.62 1.19
C MET A 141 -28.49 -28.08 0.87
N ARG A 142 -28.95 -29.14 1.57
CA ARG A 142 -30.33 -29.60 1.49
C ARG A 142 -31.18 -28.83 2.51
N ASN A 143 -32.41 -28.47 2.13
CA ASN A 143 -33.40 -27.81 2.99
C ASN A 143 -32.94 -26.44 3.57
N ALA A 144 -32.17 -25.66 2.81
CA ALA A 144 -31.67 -24.36 3.24
C ALA A 144 -32.56 -23.17 2.79
N ASP A 145 -33.66 -23.41 2.07
CA ASP A 145 -34.43 -22.33 1.42
C ASP A 145 -34.93 -21.27 2.43
N ASP A 146 -35.45 -21.67 3.59
CA ASP A 146 -35.92 -20.74 4.64
C ASP A 146 -34.78 -19.88 5.22
N ALA A 147 -33.61 -20.49 5.42
CA ALA A 147 -32.41 -19.82 5.89
C ALA A 147 -31.90 -18.79 4.88
N LEU A 148 -31.87 -19.17 3.60
CA LEU A 148 -31.44 -18.30 2.51
C LEU A 148 -32.40 -17.13 2.34
N GLU A 149 -33.71 -17.37 2.41
CA GLU A 149 -34.70 -16.32 2.33
C GLU A 149 -34.59 -15.34 3.50
N ALA A 150 -34.39 -15.84 4.72
CA ALA A 150 -34.15 -15.00 5.90
C ALA A 150 -32.90 -14.12 5.74
N ILE A 151 -31.78 -14.69 5.28
CA ILE A 151 -30.54 -13.94 5.02
C ILE A 151 -30.72 -12.90 3.91
N ALA A 152 -31.47 -13.23 2.85
CA ALA A 152 -31.70 -12.33 1.71
C ALA A 152 -32.50 -11.08 2.11
N GLN A 153 -33.47 -11.23 3.01
CA GLN A 153 -34.44 -10.20 3.39
C GLN A 153 -34.03 -9.37 4.62
N CYS A 154 -33.12 -9.88 5.46
CA CYS A 154 -32.73 -9.21 6.70
C CYS A 154 -31.55 -8.22 6.56
N GLY A 155 -31.52 -7.22 7.44
CA GLY A 155 -30.45 -6.22 7.56
C GLY A 155 -29.41 -6.53 8.64
N ASP A 156 -29.77 -7.35 9.62
CA ASP A 156 -28.96 -7.75 10.78
C ASP A 156 -29.25 -9.20 11.19
N TRP A 157 -28.40 -9.75 12.06
CA TRP A 157 -28.51 -11.14 12.53
C TRP A 157 -29.71 -11.38 13.45
N GLY A 158 -30.20 -10.35 14.15
CA GLY A 158 -31.38 -10.45 15.01
C GLY A 158 -32.63 -10.76 14.19
N CYS A 159 -32.80 -10.07 13.05
CA CYS A 159 -33.86 -10.35 12.08
C CYS A 159 -33.77 -11.78 11.52
N VAL A 160 -32.56 -12.23 11.14
CA VAL A 160 -32.36 -13.58 10.57
C VAL A 160 -32.78 -14.64 11.58
N CYS A 161 -32.26 -14.56 12.81
CA CYS A 161 -32.54 -15.54 13.85
C CYS A 161 -33.99 -15.48 14.34
N GLY A 162 -34.59 -14.29 14.38
CA GLY A 162 -36.02 -14.14 14.70
C GLY A 162 -36.93 -14.82 13.68
N ARG A 163 -36.59 -14.75 12.38
CA ARG A 163 -37.34 -15.46 11.32
C ARG A 163 -37.16 -16.98 11.36
N LEU A 164 -35.99 -17.43 11.81
CA LEU A 164 -35.69 -18.86 11.99
C LEU A 164 -36.18 -19.42 13.33
N GLY A 165 -36.80 -18.60 14.19
CA GLY A 165 -37.28 -19.02 15.50
C GLY A 165 -36.18 -19.41 16.49
N LEU A 166 -34.94 -18.93 16.29
CA LEU A 166 -33.78 -19.28 17.10
C LEU A 166 -33.63 -18.33 18.30
N SER A 167 -33.33 -18.88 19.48
CA SER A 167 -32.92 -18.09 20.65
C SER A 167 -31.49 -17.52 20.48
N GLY A 168 -31.07 -16.59 21.34
CA GLY A 168 -29.77 -15.90 21.23
C GLY A 168 -28.56 -16.84 21.17
N ASP A 169 -28.54 -17.89 22.01
CA ASP A 169 -27.45 -18.87 22.06
C ASP A 169 -27.49 -19.88 20.90
N GLU A 170 -28.68 -20.16 20.38
CA GLU A 170 -28.86 -20.98 19.18
C GLU A 170 -28.45 -20.23 17.92
N CYS A 171 -28.78 -18.93 17.86
CA CYS A 171 -28.41 -18.02 16.79
C CYS A 171 -26.88 -17.95 16.60
N GLY A 172 -26.12 -17.76 17.68
CA GLY A 172 -24.66 -17.72 17.61
C GLY A 172 -24.03 -19.02 17.08
N ARG A 173 -24.51 -20.17 17.57
CA ARG A 173 -24.07 -21.50 17.12
C ARG A 173 -24.42 -21.75 15.66
N TRP A 174 -25.63 -21.38 15.26
CA TRP A 174 -26.10 -21.51 13.88
C TRP A 174 -25.29 -20.66 12.91
N ILE A 175 -25.01 -19.39 13.25
CA ILE A 175 -24.16 -18.49 12.43
C ILE A 175 -22.76 -19.07 12.26
N SER A 176 -22.17 -19.59 13.35
CA SER A 176 -20.84 -20.21 13.29
C SER A 176 -20.82 -21.47 12.44
N GLY A 177 -21.86 -22.31 12.54
CA GLY A 177 -22.01 -23.52 11.72
C GLY A 177 -22.14 -23.17 10.24
N LEU A 178 -23.03 -22.24 9.90
CA LEU A 178 -23.23 -21.78 8.53
C LEU A 178 -21.94 -21.21 7.92
N ARG A 179 -21.18 -20.41 8.68
CA ARG A 179 -19.89 -19.89 8.21
C ARG A 179 -18.87 -20.99 7.94
N GLY A 180 -18.82 -22.00 8.80
CA GLY A 180 -17.96 -23.16 8.62
C GLY A 180 -18.31 -23.96 7.36
N GLU A 181 -19.60 -24.22 7.15
CA GLU A 181 -20.10 -24.94 5.96
C GLU A 181 -19.84 -24.16 4.66
N LEU A 182 -19.93 -22.84 4.70
CA LEU A 182 -19.68 -21.98 3.53
C LEU A 182 -18.18 -21.67 3.32
N GLY A 183 -17.28 -22.13 4.19
CA GLY A 183 -15.84 -21.85 4.09
C GLY A 183 -15.47 -20.38 4.36
N LEU A 184 -16.35 -19.63 5.01
CA LEU A 184 -16.25 -18.18 5.19
C LEU A 184 -15.57 -17.82 6.51
N LYS A 185 -14.31 -17.37 6.44
CA LYS A 185 -13.48 -17.14 7.64
C LYS A 185 -13.94 -15.96 8.51
N ALA A 186 -14.56 -14.92 7.94
CA ALA A 186 -15.02 -13.75 8.70
C ALA A 186 -16.09 -12.91 7.96
N SER A 187 -17.03 -13.55 7.26
CA SER A 187 -17.88 -12.81 6.34
C SER A 187 -19.03 -12.10 7.08
N SER A 188 -19.18 -10.81 6.79
CA SER A 188 -20.28 -9.98 7.32
C SER A 188 -21.63 -10.47 6.78
N LEU A 189 -22.73 -10.18 7.47
CA LEU A 189 -24.07 -10.47 6.95
C LEU A 189 -24.30 -9.82 5.58
N ARG A 190 -23.70 -8.66 5.33
CA ARG A 190 -23.75 -7.99 4.03
C ARG A 190 -23.15 -8.86 2.93
N THR A 191 -21.99 -9.47 3.19
CA THR A 191 -21.31 -10.37 2.26
C THR A 191 -22.16 -11.62 2.01
N LEU A 192 -22.65 -12.25 3.08
CA LEU A 192 -23.53 -13.42 2.98
C LEU A 192 -24.80 -13.12 2.19
N ARG A 193 -25.42 -11.97 2.43
CA ARG A 193 -26.60 -11.54 1.68
C ARG A 193 -26.32 -11.34 0.20
N ALA A 194 -25.15 -10.85 -0.17
CA ALA A 194 -24.74 -10.74 -1.57
C ALA A 194 -24.58 -12.13 -2.21
N ILE A 195 -23.91 -13.05 -1.53
CA ILE A 195 -23.73 -14.45 -1.97
C ILE A 195 -25.08 -15.13 -2.16
N VAL A 196 -25.98 -15.03 -1.18
CA VAL A 196 -27.31 -15.64 -1.23
C VAL A 196 -28.16 -15.06 -2.36
N LYS A 197 -28.15 -13.74 -2.56
CA LYS A 197 -28.86 -13.12 -3.69
C LYS A 197 -28.31 -13.60 -5.03
N LEU A 198 -26.99 -13.72 -5.16
CA LEU A 198 -26.35 -14.25 -6.36
C LEU A 198 -26.76 -15.71 -6.61
N TYR A 199 -26.77 -16.54 -5.57
CA TYR A 199 -27.27 -17.91 -5.64
C TYR A 199 -28.73 -17.98 -6.09
N MET A 200 -29.62 -17.18 -5.51
CA MET A 200 -31.04 -17.14 -5.88
C MET A 200 -31.24 -16.71 -7.35
N LEU A 201 -30.44 -15.75 -7.84
CA LEU A 201 -30.46 -15.36 -9.26
C LEU A 201 -30.05 -16.53 -10.17
N ILE A 202 -28.98 -17.25 -9.83
CA ILE A 202 -28.51 -18.41 -10.59
C ILE A 202 -29.56 -19.53 -10.59
N LYS A 203 -30.18 -19.83 -9.43
CA LYS A 203 -31.26 -20.82 -9.28
C LYS A 203 -32.48 -20.43 -10.13
N GLY A 204 -32.87 -19.15 -10.11
CA GLY A 204 -33.99 -18.62 -10.91
C GLY A 204 -33.75 -18.70 -12.42
N LEU A 205 -32.53 -18.45 -12.89
CA LEU A 205 -32.16 -18.61 -14.31
C LEU A 205 -32.19 -20.07 -14.78
N HIS A 206 -31.82 -21.03 -13.92
CA HIS A 206 -31.92 -22.46 -14.25
C HIS A 206 -33.37 -22.96 -14.26
N GLY A 207 -34.23 -22.43 -13.39
CA GLY A 207 -35.65 -22.78 -13.34
C GLY A 207 -36.51 -22.19 -14.47
N ALA A 208 -36.03 -21.14 -15.16
CA ALA A 208 -36.73 -20.53 -16.30
C ALA A 208 -36.42 -21.21 -17.66
N ASN A 209 -35.38 -22.06 -17.70
CA ASN A 209 -34.93 -22.79 -18.90
C ASN A 209 -35.22 -24.30 -18.83
N ALA A 210 -36.00 -24.76 -17.85
CA ALA A 210 -36.47 -26.14 -17.68
C ALA A 210 -38.00 -26.18 -17.83
#